data_AF-A0A1Y4G3I7-F1
#
_entry.id   AF-A0A1Y4G3I7-F1
#
_cell.length_a   1.000
_cell.length_b   1.000
_cell.length_c   1.000
_cell.angle_alpha   90.00
_cell.angle_beta   90.00
_cell.angle_gamma   90.00
#
_symmetry.space_group_name_H-M   'P 1'
#
loop_
_entity.id
_entity.type
_entity.pdbx_description
1 polymer ?
#
loop_
_entity_poly.entity_id
_entity_poly.type
_entity_poly.pdbx_seq_one_letter_code
_entity_poly.pdbx_strand_id
1 'polypeptide(L)'
;MEREEKPAAARAGRTRLLARAALVVWSVSLLALVPAGAAFAVTDPLAAVENLSTFIFGLIRAIGLILLGFGVVQVGLSLKSHDPSQRANGFLTLAGGVIITFAKEILDLIVG
;
A
#
# COMPACT_ATOMS: atom_id res chain seq x y z
N MET A 1 -16.82 -46.52 -0.73
CA MET A 1 -16.65 -45.18 -1.33
C MET A 1 -16.17 -44.26 -0.22
N GLU A 2 -14.88 -44.33 0.08
CA GLU A 2 -14.23 -43.44 1.03
C GLU A 2 -14.21 -42.04 0.43
N ARG A 3 -15.02 -41.13 0.98
CA ARG A 3 -14.88 -39.72 0.66
C ARG A 3 -13.61 -39.24 1.34
N GLU A 4 -12.54 -39.15 0.54
CA GLU A 4 -11.32 -38.41 0.83
C GLU A 4 -11.65 -36.99 1.32
N GLU A 5 -11.76 -36.84 2.64
CA GLU A 5 -11.83 -35.54 3.30
C GLU A 5 -10.44 -34.91 3.24
N LYS A 6 -10.14 -34.28 2.09
CA LYS A 6 -8.91 -33.50 1.90
C LYS A 6 -8.72 -32.58 3.10
N PRO A 7 -7.60 -32.67 3.83
CA PRO A 7 -7.49 -32.08 5.16
C PRO A 7 -7.64 -30.57 5.07
N ALA A 8 -8.62 -30.01 5.79
CA ALA A 8 -8.90 -28.58 5.87
C ALA A 8 -7.65 -27.75 6.23
N ALA A 9 -6.69 -28.36 6.94
CA ALA A 9 -5.38 -27.81 7.26
C ALA A 9 -4.53 -27.44 6.03
N ALA A 10 -4.58 -28.24 4.95
CA ALA A 10 -3.81 -27.98 3.73
C ALA A 10 -4.37 -26.78 2.94
N ARG A 11 -5.71 -26.58 2.96
CA ARG A 11 -6.35 -25.38 2.38
C ARG A 11 -5.96 -24.11 3.16
N ALA A 12 -5.92 -24.18 4.49
CA ALA A 12 -5.58 -23.05 5.36
C ALA A 12 -4.11 -22.59 5.22
N GLY A 13 -3.17 -23.52 5.02
CA GLY A 13 -1.76 -23.19 4.73
C GLY A 13 -1.59 -22.50 3.37
N ARG A 14 -2.31 -22.98 2.35
CA ARG A 14 -2.24 -22.44 0.99
C ARG A 14 -2.84 -21.04 0.90
N THR A 15 -3.96 -20.74 1.56
CA THR A 15 -4.53 -19.38 1.61
C THR A 15 -3.63 -18.38 2.33
N ARG A 16 -2.94 -18.78 3.41
CA ARG A 16 -1.98 -17.91 4.11
C ARG A 16 -0.76 -17.60 3.26
N LEU A 17 -0.24 -18.58 2.52
CA LEU A 17 0.87 -18.39 1.59
C LEU A 17 0.47 -17.48 0.41
N LEU A 18 -0.72 -17.71 -0.17
CA LEU A 18 -1.25 -16.88 -1.26
C LEU A 18 -1.53 -15.44 -0.81
N ALA A 19 -2.07 -15.24 0.40
CA ALA A 19 -2.27 -13.91 0.96
C ALA A 19 -0.94 -13.17 1.20
N ARG A 20 0.08 -13.86 1.69
CA ARG A 20 1.44 -13.30 1.84
C ARG A 20 2.07 -12.97 0.48
N ALA A 21 1.94 -13.87 -0.49
CA ALA A 21 2.44 -13.65 -1.84
C ALA A 21 1.73 -12.48 -2.52
N ALA A 22 0.39 -12.36 -2.37
CA ALA A 22 -0.36 -11.22 -2.89
C ALA A 22 0.06 -9.90 -2.24
N LEU A 23 0.33 -9.91 -0.93
CA LEU A 23 0.80 -8.72 -0.20
C LEU A 23 2.21 -8.31 -0.65
N VAL A 24 3.11 -9.28 -0.85
CA VAL A 24 4.46 -9.03 -1.39
C VAL A 24 4.40 -8.51 -2.83
N VAL A 25 3.62 -9.16 -3.71
CA VAL A 25 3.44 -8.73 -5.11
C VAL A 25 2.85 -7.33 -5.17
N TRP A 26 1.88 -7.03 -4.31
CA TRP A 26 1.30 -5.70 -4.20
C TRP A 26 2.32 -4.66 -3.73
N SER A 27 3.06 -4.93 -2.65
CA SER A 27 4.14 -4.04 -2.18
C SER A 27 5.22 -3.79 -3.24
N VAL A 28 5.62 -4.84 -3.98
CA VAL A 28 6.60 -4.73 -5.08
C VAL A 28 6.03 -3.92 -6.25
N SER A 29 4.74 -4.11 -6.57
CA SER A 29 4.07 -3.34 -7.63
C SER A 29 3.97 -1.85 -7.28
N LEU A 30 3.75 -1.53 -6.00
CA LEU A 30 3.76 -0.15 -5.51
C LEU A 30 5.15 0.49 -5.57
N LEU A 31 6.21 -0.29 -5.30
CA LEU A 31 7.59 0.17 -5.44
C LEU A 31 7.96 0.44 -6.91
N ALA A 32 7.39 -0.32 -7.84
CA ALA A 32 7.59 -0.15 -9.28
C ALA A 32 6.88 1.11 -9.85
N LEU A 33 5.95 1.72 -9.11
CA LEU A 33 5.37 3.02 -9.46
C LEU A 33 6.30 4.20 -9.12
N VAL A 34 7.41 3.97 -8.42
CA VAL A 34 8.41 5.01 -8.15
C VAL A 34 9.18 5.27 -9.46
N PRO A 35 9.23 6.53 -9.95
CA PRO A 35 9.90 6.83 -11.22
C PRO A 35 11.38 6.42 -11.19
N ALA A 36 11.76 5.45 -12.03
CA ALA A 36 13.13 4.94 -12.14
C ALA A 36 14.16 5.99 -12.60
N GLY A 37 13.70 7.12 -13.14
CA GLY A 37 14.54 8.22 -13.64
C GLY A 37 15.10 9.15 -12.54
N ALA A 38 14.64 9.03 -11.30
CA ALA A 38 14.93 10.02 -10.28
C ALA A 38 16.32 9.89 -9.61
N ALA A 39 17.10 8.86 -9.97
CA ALA A 39 18.42 8.59 -9.40
C ALA A 39 19.60 8.84 -10.37
N PHE A 40 19.34 9.37 -11.58
CA PHE A 40 20.43 9.70 -12.50
C PHE A 40 21.06 11.05 -12.15
N ALA A 41 22.40 11.08 -12.11
CA ALA A 41 23.15 12.31 -11.90
C ALA A 41 22.93 13.27 -13.07
N VAL A 42 22.19 14.35 -12.82
CA VAL A 42 22.09 15.47 -13.76
C VAL A 42 23.30 16.38 -13.57
N THR A 43 23.82 16.93 -14.65
CA THR A 43 24.98 17.84 -14.66
C THR A 43 24.68 19.22 -14.05
N ASP A 44 23.39 19.53 -13.85
CA ASP A 44 22.88 20.74 -13.21
C ASP A 44 22.37 20.41 -11.79
N PRO A 45 22.91 21.06 -10.73
CA PRO A 45 22.47 20.90 -9.35
C PRO A 45 20.97 21.11 -9.13
N LEU A 46 20.30 22.00 -9.88
CA LEU A 46 18.87 22.28 -9.68
C LEU A 46 18.01 21.07 -10.09
N ALA A 47 18.29 20.51 -11.25
CA ALA A 47 17.58 19.33 -11.76
C ALA A 47 17.84 18.07 -10.90
N ALA A 48 19.01 17.97 -10.25
CA ALA A 48 19.28 16.90 -9.29
C ALA A 48 18.33 16.98 -8.07
N VAL A 49 18.06 18.20 -7.58
CA VAL A 49 17.12 18.44 -6.47
C VAL A 49 15.67 18.15 -6.88
N GLU A 50 15.27 18.52 -8.10
CA GLU A 50 13.92 18.25 -8.63
C GLU A 50 13.64 16.74 -8.78
N ASN A 51 14.61 15.99 -9.31
CA ASN A 51 14.54 14.53 -9.40
C ASN A 51 14.44 13.90 -8.01
N LEU A 52 15.27 14.34 -7.06
CA LEU A 52 15.21 13.87 -5.68
C LEU A 52 13.85 14.17 -5.02
N SER A 53 13.31 15.38 -5.18
CA SER A 53 11.99 15.75 -4.67
C SER A 53 10.90 14.83 -5.24
N THR A 54 10.92 14.61 -6.55
CA THR A 54 9.98 13.71 -7.24
C THR A 54 10.10 12.26 -6.75
N PHE A 55 11.33 11.79 -6.51
CA PHE A 55 11.57 10.47 -5.91
C PHE A 55 10.95 10.34 -4.53
N ILE A 56 11.21 11.30 -3.65
CA ILE A 56 10.71 11.29 -2.26
C ILE A 56 9.19 11.35 -2.24
N PHE A 57 8.56 12.21 -3.05
CA PHE A 57 7.11 12.23 -3.18
C PHE A 57 6.56 10.92 -3.76
N GLY A 58 7.29 10.26 -4.66
CA GLY A 58 6.96 8.92 -5.14
C GLY A 58 6.96 7.86 -4.02
N LEU A 59 7.95 7.89 -3.12
CA LEU A 59 8.01 7.01 -1.95
C LEU A 59 6.88 7.30 -0.96
N ILE A 60 6.59 8.57 -0.67
CA ILE A 60 5.47 8.97 0.20
C ILE A 60 4.14 8.46 -0.36
N ARG A 61 3.92 8.60 -1.67
CA ARG A 61 2.73 8.10 -2.35
C ARG A 61 2.61 6.58 -2.27
N ALA A 62 3.73 5.87 -2.46
CA ALA A 62 3.75 4.41 -2.31
C ALA A 62 3.36 3.98 -0.87
N ILE A 63 3.84 4.69 0.15
CA ILE A 63 3.44 4.46 1.56
C ILE A 63 1.94 4.72 1.75
N GLY A 64 1.39 5.78 1.16
CA GLY A 64 -0.03 6.07 1.18
C GLY A 64 -0.87 4.92 0.62
N LEU A 65 -0.47 4.38 -0.53
CA LEU A 65 -1.12 3.23 -1.16
C LEU A 65 -1.02 1.96 -0.27
N ILE A 66 0.10 1.76 0.42
CA ILE A 66 0.27 0.66 1.40
C ILE A 66 -0.75 0.77 2.55
N LEU A 67 -0.91 1.96 3.11
CA LEU A 67 -1.87 2.21 4.18
C LEU A 67 -3.32 2.03 3.71
N LEU A 68 -3.62 2.38 2.45
CA LEU A 68 -4.94 2.13 1.87
C LEU A 68 -5.26 0.63 1.82
N GLY A 69 -4.37 -0.19 1.27
CA GLY A 69 -4.62 -1.64 1.25
C GLY A 69 -4.70 -2.24 2.65
N PHE A 70 -3.88 -1.77 3.59
CA PHE A 70 -3.95 -2.23 4.98
C PHE A 70 -5.25 -1.81 5.69
N GLY A 71 -5.71 -0.57 5.48
CA GLY A 71 -6.97 -0.08 5.99
C GLY A 71 -8.17 -0.87 5.46
N VAL A 72 -8.16 -1.25 4.18
CA VAL A 72 -9.20 -2.11 3.58
C VAL A 72 -9.23 -3.48 4.27
N VAL A 73 -8.08 -4.09 4.55
CA VAL A 73 -8.01 -5.39 5.26
C VAL A 73 -8.59 -5.27 6.68
N GLN A 74 -8.28 -4.20 7.40
CA GLN A 74 -8.84 -3.97 8.74
C GLN A 74 -10.36 -3.82 8.70
N VAL A 75 -10.89 -3.03 7.76
CA VAL A 75 -12.33 -2.88 7.57
C VAL A 75 -12.96 -4.22 7.18
N GLY A 76 -12.36 -4.98 6.26
CA GLY A 76 -12.87 -6.28 5.83
C GLY A 76 -12.94 -7.31 6.96
N LEU A 77 -11.94 -7.35 7.84
CA LEU A 77 -11.95 -8.22 9.02
C LEU A 77 -13.01 -7.76 10.04
N SER A 78 -13.18 -6.44 10.21
CA SER A 78 -14.15 -5.85 11.14
C SER A 78 -15.62 -6.10 10.75
N LEU A 79 -15.89 -6.36 9.47
CA LEU A 79 -17.21 -6.76 8.99
C LEU A 79 -17.52 -8.21 9.41
N LYS A 80 -16.51 -9.09 9.40
CA LYS A 80 -16.64 -10.47 9.87
C LYS A 80 -16.77 -10.56 11.39
N SER A 81 -16.05 -9.74 12.15
CA SER A 81 -16.02 -9.79 13.62
C SER A 81 -17.10 -8.95 14.31
N HIS A 82 -17.88 -8.16 13.55
CA HIS A 82 -18.85 -7.19 14.10
C HIS A 82 -18.27 -6.20 15.14
N ASP A 83 -16.95 -6.02 15.15
CA ASP A 83 -16.23 -5.20 16.13
C ASP A 83 -16.16 -3.73 15.66
N PRO A 84 -16.82 -2.80 16.37
CA PRO A 84 -16.84 -1.37 16.02
C PRO A 84 -15.46 -0.72 16.06
N SER A 85 -14.55 -1.19 16.91
CA SER A 85 -13.22 -0.59 17.08
C SER A 85 -12.30 -0.87 15.89
N GLN A 86 -12.39 -2.08 15.32
CA GLN A 86 -11.65 -2.45 14.10
C GLN A 86 -12.18 -1.70 12.87
N ARG A 87 -13.48 -1.37 12.84
CA ARG A 87 -14.08 -0.51 11.81
C ARG A 87 -13.50 0.90 11.90
N ALA A 88 -13.52 1.49 13.10
CA ALA A 88 -13.02 2.84 13.31
C ALA A 88 -11.53 2.97 12.99
N ASN A 89 -10.70 2.05 13.48
CA ASN A 89 -9.25 2.07 13.23
C ASN A 89 -8.92 1.81 11.75
N GLY A 90 -9.66 0.90 11.10
CA GLY A 90 -9.54 0.66 9.67
C GLY A 90 -9.89 1.89 8.84
N PHE A 91 -10.99 2.58 9.17
CA PHE A 91 -11.38 3.83 8.50
C PHE A 91 -10.41 4.98 8.72
N LEU A 92 -9.87 5.14 9.94
CA LEU A 92 -8.84 6.15 10.21
C LEU A 92 -7.57 5.89 9.39
N THR A 93 -7.18 4.61 9.28
CA THR A 93 -6.03 4.20 8.44
C THR A 93 -6.30 4.50 6.96
N LEU A 94 -7.52 4.24 6.49
CA LEU A 94 -7.92 4.58 5.11
C LEU A 94 -7.87 6.08 4.86
N ALA A 95 -8.45 6.89 5.75
CA ALA A 95 -8.45 8.34 5.61
C ALA A 95 -7.03 8.91 5.58
N GLY A 96 -6.16 8.46 6.50
CA GLY A 96 -4.74 8.83 6.51
C GLY A 96 -4.02 8.38 5.24
N GLY A 97 -4.28 7.17 4.77
CA GLY A 97 -3.71 6.63 3.53
C GLY A 97 -4.09 7.45 2.29
N VAL A 98 -5.34 7.92 2.19
CA VAL A 98 -5.77 8.80 1.09
C VAL A 98 -4.99 10.10 1.11
N ILE A 99 -4.93 10.78 2.26
CA ILE A 99 -4.23 12.07 2.40
C ILE A 99 -2.75 11.93 2.05
N ILE A 100 -2.08 10.89 2.55
CA ILE A 100 -0.66 10.64 2.28
C ILE A 100 -0.43 10.33 0.79
N THR A 101 -1.32 9.57 0.15
CA THR A 101 -1.21 9.22 -1.29
C THR A 101 -1.21 10.47 -2.17
N PHE A 102 -1.99 11.48 -1.79
CA PHE A 102 -2.14 12.74 -2.53
C PHE A 102 -1.33 13.88 -1.91
N ALA A 103 -0.35 13.60 -1.04
CA ALA A 103 0.39 14.64 -0.33
C ALA A 103 1.12 15.61 -1.28
N LYS A 104 1.65 15.11 -2.41
CA LYS A 104 2.27 15.96 -3.43
C LYS A 104 1.24 16.86 -4.11
N GLU A 105 0.13 16.29 -4.55
CA GLU A 105 -0.95 17.01 -5.22
C GLU A 105 -1.60 18.06 -4.30
N ILE A 106 -1.71 17.79 -2.99
CA ILE A 106 -2.16 18.76 -2.00
C ILE A 106 -1.14 19.88 -1.83
N LEU A 107 0.15 19.56 -1.75
CA LEU A 107 1.20 20.57 -1.63
C LEU A 107 1.23 21.48 -2.86
N ASP A 108 1.22 20.90 -4.06
CA ASP A 108 1.21 21.65 -5.32
C ASP A 108 -0.04 22.54 -5.40
N LEU A 109 -1.21 22.07 -4.95
CA LEU A 109 -2.44 22.87 -4.89
C LEU A 109 -2.37 24.07 -3.94
N ILE A 110 -1.61 23.97 -2.84
CA ILE A 110 -1.46 25.06 -1.86
C ILE A 110 -0.36 26.05 -2.29
N VAL A 111 0.71 25.54 -2.91
CA VAL A 111 1.89 26.34 -3.27
C VAL A 111 1.73 27.02 -4.64
N GLY A 112 0.90 26.46 -5.54
CA GLY A 112 0.56 27.04 -6.85
C GLY A 112 1.31 26.41 -8.01
#